data_AF-A0A7W6GJL3-F1
#
_entry.id   AF-A0A7W6GJL3-F1
#
_cell.length_a   1.000
_cell.length_b   1.000
_cell.length_c   1.000
_cell.angle_alpha   90.00
_cell.angle_beta   90.00
_cell.angle_gamma   90.00
#
_symmetry.space_group_name_H-M   'P 1'
#
loop_
_entity.id
_entity.type
_entity.pdbx_description
1 polymer ?
#
loop_
_entity_poly.entity_id
_entity_poly.type
_entity_poly.pdbx_seq_one_letter_code
_entity_poly.pdbx_strand_id
1 'polypeptide(L)'
;MIVQTARMREEKWAIFSPETGFANQVADLCEIWAGNPFYDGPTIRMSAGDVEDAMLWLRERVFLLGTIEHTPSIDWLLERARAAVIRYGVRNVVFDPYNEIEASRPDKMTETEFVSQLISKCKRFGKLHDCTVWMVIHPTKLKATEDGKDPVPSLYDLAGSAHWRNKADAGIVVYRDYERGQTFVIAKKIRRQPICGMVGSVRFEFVGVDRRFVAIPDSYQPLGKEDI
;
A
#
# COMPACT_ATOMS: atom_id res chain seq x y z
N MET A 1 -6.48 -2.43 3.62
CA MET A 1 -6.00 -1.53 4.71
C MET A 1 -6.85 -0.27 4.83
N ILE A 2 -6.89 0.60 3.81
CA ILE A 2 -7.53 1.93 3.84
C ILE A 2 -8.93 1.94 4.48
N VAL A 3 -9.90 1.21 3.90
CA VAL A 3 -11.29 1.20 4.41
C VAL A 3 -11.36 0.72 5.87
N GLN A 4 -10.58 -0.30 6.21
CA GLN A 4 -10.63 -0.90 7.54
C GLN A 4 -10.01 0.02 8.60
N THR A 5 -8.87 0.67 8.33
CA THR A 5 -8.29 1.61 9.30
C THR A 5 -9.12 2.89 9.41
N ALA A 6 -9.70 3.36 8.31
CA ALA A 6 -10.64 4.48 8.31
C ALA A 6 -11.93 4.19 9.10
N ARG A 7 -12.38 2.92 9.17
CA ARG A 7 -13.49 2.49 10.05
C ARG A 7 -13.08 2.37 11.51
N MET A 8 -11.97 1.70 11.79
CA MET A 8 -11.57 1.37 13.17
C MET A 8 -10.93 2.54 13.92
N ARG A 9 -10.31 3.47 13.21
CA ARG A 9 -9.45 4.52 13.79
C ARG A 9 -9.74 5.91 13.24
N GLU A 10 -10.80 6.05 12.44
CA GLU A 10 -11.18 7.30 11.77
C GLU A 10 -10.04 7.92 10.93
N GLU A 11 -9.11 7.08 10.48
CA GLU A 11 -7.96 7.50 9.69
C GLU A 11 -8.38 8.00 8.31
N LYS A 12 -7.72 9.06 7.84
CA LYS A 12 -7.90 9.61 6.50
C LYS A 12 -6.67 9.36 5.64
N TRP A 13 -6.92 9.04 4.38
CA TRP A 13 -5.92 8.57 3.43
C TRP A 13 -5.86 9.47 2.20
N ALA A 14 -4.65 9.82 1.77
CA ALA A 14 -4.40 10.30 0.42
C ALA A 14 -3.75 9.18 -0.40
N ILE A 15 -4.26 8.95 -1.61
CA ILE A 15 -3.88 7.79 -2.43
C ILE A 15 -3.49 8.25 -3.82
N PHE A 16 -2.26 7.95 -4.23
CA PHE A 16 -1.87 8.00 -5.63
C PHE A 16 -1.80 6.56 -6.16
N SER A 17 -2.71 6.21 -7.07
CA SER A 17 -2.73 4.89 -7.72
C SER A 17 -3.24 4.99 -9.16
N PRO A 18 -2.36 5.36 -10.10
CA PRO A 18 -2.76 5.64 -11.47
C PRO A 18 -3.12 4.36 -12.26
N GLU A 19 -2.57 3.20 -11.91
CA GLU A 19 -2.77 1.93 -12.65
C GLU A 19 -4.24 1.46 -12.66
N THR A 20 -4.96 1.66 -11.56
CA THR A 20 -6.37 1.25 -11.46
C THR A 20 -7.30 2.22 -12.19
N GLY A 21 -6.91 3.51 -12.29
CA GLY A 21 -7.77 4.60 -12.74
C GLY A 21 -8.79 5.04 -11.68
N PHE A 22 -9.15 6.33 -11.66
CA PHE A 22 -9.97 6.92 -10.60
C PHE A 22 -11.33 6.23 -10.41
N ALA A 23 -12.06 5.97 -11.50
CA ALA A 23 -13.41 5.39 -11.42
C ALA A 23 -13.38 3.95 -10.87
N ASN A 24 -12.46 3.11 -11.35
CA ASN A 24 -12.33 1.74 -10.86
C ASN A 24 -11.83 1.72 -9.41
N GLN A 25 -10.90 2.61 -9.04
CA GLN A 25 -10.43 2.69 -7.67
C GLN A 25 -11.55 3.06 -6.70
N VAL A 26 -12.43 3.99 -7.10
CA VAL A 26 -13.63 4.32 -6.32
C VAL A 26 -14.57 3.12 -6.23
N ALA A 27 -14.82 2.42 -7.35
CA ALA A 27 -15.67 1.22 -7.36
C ALA A 27 -15.11 0.12 -6.43
N ASP A 28 -13.82 -0.20 -6.52
CA ASP A 28 -13.14 -1.19 -5.65
C ASP A 28 -13.26 -0.80 -4.16
N LEU A 29 -13.13 0.49 -3.83
CA LEU A 29 -13.29 0.96 -2.46
C LEU A 29 -14.74 0.85 -1.97
N CYS A 30 -15.72 1.10 -2.83
CA CYS A 30 -17.13 0.87 -2.54
C CYS A 30 -17.41 -0.62 -2.29
N GLU A 31 -16.87 -1.52 -3.12
CA GLU A 31 -16.99 -2.98 -2.92
C GLU A 31 -16.40 -3.40 -1.57
N ILE A 32 -15.19 -2.96 -1.26
CA ILE A 32 -14.53 -3.28 0.01
C ILE A 32 -15.32 -2.70 1.20
N TRP A 33 -15.93 -1.52 1.04
CA TRP A 33 -16.77 -0.91 2.06
C TRP A 33 -18.06 -1.71 2.27
N ALA A 34 -18.83 -1.99 1.23
CA ALA A 34 -20.10 -2.71 1.36
C ALA A 34 -19.90 -4.18 1.74
N GLY A 35 -18.90 -4.84 1.14
CA GLY A 35 -18.76 -6.30 1.17
C GLY A 35 -19.57 -7.00 0.08
N ASN A 36 -20.06 -6.24 -0.91
CA ASN A 36 -20.82 -6.74 -2.05
C ASN A 36 -20.17 -6.23 -3.36
N PRO A 37 -20.26 -6.99 -4.46
CA PRO A 37 -19.78 -6.56 -5.77
C PRO A 37 -20.46 -5.27 -6.27
N PHE A 38 -19.69 -4.40 -6.92
CA PHE A 38 -20.15 -3.17 -7.58
C PHE A 38 -20.61 -3.46 -9.00
N TYR A 39 -20.00 -4.45 -9.66
CA TYR A 39 -20.46 -5.06 -10.91
C TYR A 39 -21.10 -6.43 -10.64
N ASP A 40 -21.56 -7.11 -11.68
CA ASP A 40 -22.05 -8.48 -11.54
C ASP A 40 -20.92 -9.39 -11.03
N GLY A 41 -21.24 -10.23 -10.05
CA GLY A 41 -20.24 -10.99 -9.31
C GLY A 41 -20.79 -12.26 -8.66
N PRO A 42 -20.00 -12.91 -7.79
CA PRO A 42 -20.36 -14.18 -7.17
C PRO A 42 -21.51 -14.07 -6.15
N THR A 43 -21.84 -12.85 -5.73
CA THR A 43 -22.94 -12.55 -4.80
C THR A 43 -23.78 -11.40 -5.32
N ILE A 44 -24.88 -11.11 -4.60
CA ILE A 44 -25.78 -10.01 -4.94
C ILE A 44 -24.98 -8.70 -4.96
N ARG A 45 -25.09 -8.02 -6.09
CA ARG A 45 -24.51 -6.71 -6.35
C ARG A 45 -25.04 -5.67 -5.35
N MET A 46 -24.20 -4.70 -5.02
CA MET A 46 -24.60 -3.50 -4.27
C MET A 46 -25.82 -2.84 -4.89
N SER A 47 -26.75 -2.39 -4.04
CA SER A 47 -27.85 -1.53 -4.46
C SER A 47 -27.35 -0.11 -4.76
N ALA A 48 -28.17 0.69 -5.45
CA ALA A 48 -27.85 2.10 -5.68
C ALA A 48 -27.67 2.89 -4.36
N GLY A 49 -28.44 2.54 -3.33
CA GLY A 49 -28.31 3.13 -1.99
C GLY A 49 -26.98 2.78 -1.33
N ASP A 50 -26.54 1.52 -1.42
CA ASP A 50 -25.25 1.10 -0.87
C ASP A 50 -24.08 1.86 -1.51
N VAL A 51 -24.18 2.13 -2.83
CA VAL A 51 -23.17 2.92 -3.55
C VAL A 51 -23.18 4.38 -3.08
N GLU A 52 -24.35 4.99 -2.90
CA GLU A 52 -24.47 6.37 -2.42
C GLU A 52 -23.88 6.52 -1.01
N ASP A 53 -24.23 5.62 -0.10
CA ASP A 53 -23.72 5.62 1.27
C ASP A 53 -22.21 5.41 1.32
N ALA A 54 -21.69 4.45 0.52
CA ALA A 54 -20.25 4.21 0.41
C ALA A 54 -19.52 5.46 -0.11
N MET A 55 -20.06 6.12 -1.14
CA MET A 55 -19.47 7.32 -1.73
C MET A 55 -19.43 8.50 -0.77
N LEU A 56 -20.52 8.74 -0.03
CA LEU A 56 -20.57 9.79 1.00
C LEU A 56 -19.52 9.52 2.08
N TRP A 57 -19.41 8.27 2.53
CA TRP A 57 -18.43 7.87 3.55
C TRP A 57 -16.99 8.03 3.06
N LEU A 58 -16.70 7.60 1.82
CA LEU A 58 -15.38 7.69 1.21
C LEU A 58 -14.95 9.14 0.99
N ARG A 59 -15.87 10.02 0.57
CA ARG A 59 -15.59 11.44 0.29
C ARG A 59 -14.96 12.20 1.46
N GLU A 60 -15.29 11.80 2.68
CA GLU A 60 -14.76 12.45 3.90
C GLU A 60 -13.38 11.90 4.34
N ARG A 61 -12.98 10.74 3.81
CA ARG A 61 -11.89 9.91 4.33
C ARG A 61 -10.80 9.57 3.33
N VAL A 62 -11.13 9.51 2.04
CA VAL A 62 -10.24 9.08 0.97
C VAL A 62 -10.07 10.19 -0.06
N PHE A 63 -8.82 10.61 -0.26
CA PHE A 63 -8.45 11.70 -1.14
C PHE A 63 -7.53 11.18 -2.24
N LEU A 64 -8.08 11.02 -3.45
CA LEU A 64 -7.30 10.54 -4.58
C LEU A 64 -6.39 11.64 -5.12
N LEU A 65 -5.10 11.34 -5.23
CA LEU A 65 -4.05 12.15 -5.81
C LEU A 65 -3.77 11.63 -7.22
N GLY A 66 -3.50 12.54 -8.15
CA GLY A 66 -3.11 12.17 -9.50
C GLY A 66 -3.45 13.26 -10.50
N THR A 67 -2.97 13.07 -11.72
CA THR A 67 -3.22 13.94 -12.86
C THR A 67 -3.17 13.08 -14.12
N ILE A 68 -3.97 13.46 -15.12
CA ILE A 68 -3.93 12.86 -16.46
C ILE A 68 -3.11 13.71 -17.44
N GLU A 69 -2.70 14.91 -17.03
CA GLU A 69 -2.06 15.89 -17.92
C GLU A 69 -0.55 15.71 -18.03
N HIS A 70 0.10 15.13 -17.02
CA HIS A 70 1.54 14.99 -16.96
C HIS A 70 1.96 13.82 -16.06
N THR A 71 3.19 13.35 -16.24
CA THR A 71 3.84 12.40 -15.33
C THR A 71 4.13 13.10 -13.99
N PRO A 72 3.51 12.69 -12.87
CA PRO A 72 3.66 13.38 -11.61
C PRO A 72 5.01 13.09 -10.97
N SER A 73 5.73 14.14 -10.57
CA SER A 73 6.95 13.99 -9.77
C SER A 73 6.62 13.81 -8.29
N ILE A 74 7.57 13.28 -7.52
CA ILE A 74 7.40 13.15 -6.06
C ILE A 74 7.15 14.51 -5.38
N ASP A 75 7.79 15.58 -5.84
CA ASP A 75 7.60 16.91 -5.23
C ASP A 75 6.17 17.42 -5.46
N TRP A 76 5.64 17.22 -6.67
CA TRP A 76 4.25 17.56 -6.99
C TRP A 76 3.27 16.73 -6.14
N LEU A 77 3.49 15.42 -6.03
CA LEU A 77 2.66 14.52 -5.24
C LEU A 77 2.65 14.89 -3.76
N LEU A 78 3.81 15.20 -3.18
CA LEU A 78 3.92 15.64 -1.79
C LEU A 78 3.24 16.99 -1.56
N GLU A 79 3.26 17.91 -2.54
CA GLU A 79 2.53 19.17 -2.44
C GLU A 79 1.00 18.97 -2.47
N ARG A 80 0.51 18.05 -3.31
CA ARG A 80 -0.91 17.65 -3.30
C ARG A 80 -1.30 16.97 -1.99
N ALA A 81 -0.46 16.07 -1.49
CA ALA A 81 -0.64 15.43 -0.20
C ALA A 81 -0.65 16.48 0.93
N ARG A 82 0.23 17.48 0.90
CA ARG A 82 0.26 18.61 1.86
C ARG A 82 -1.09 19.32 1.93
N ALA A 83 -1.69 19.60 0.77
CA ALA A 83 -3.00 20.23 0.72
C ALA A 83 -4.07 19.34 1.38
N ALA A 84 -4.04 18.03 1.17
CA ALA A 84 -4.97 17.09 1.80
C ALA A 84 -4.78 16.99 3.32
N VAL A 85 -3.52 16.99 3.79
CA VAL A 85 -3.16 17.02 5.21
C VAL A 85 -3.72 18.28 5.89
N ILE A 86 -3.47 19.45 5.31
CA ILE A 86 -3.84 20.74 5.92
C ILE A 86 -5.35 20.95 5.89
N ARG A 87 -6.01 20.64 4.77
CA ARG A 87 -7.44 20.93 4.59
C ARG A 87 -8.35 19.89 5.24
N TYR A 88 -7.94 18.62 5.23
CA TYR A 88 -8.83 17.51 5.59
C TYR A 88 -8.34 16.67 6.75
N GLY A 89 -7.12 16.92 7.25
CA GLY A 89 -6.54 16.16 8.36
C GLY A 89 -6.03 14.78 7.96
N VAL A 90 -5.63 14.58 6.69
CA VAL A 90 -4.99 13.33 6.26
C VAL A 90 -3.73 13.06 7.08
N ARG A 91 -3.53 11.79 7.46
CA ARG A 91 -2.35 11.32 8.22
C ARG A 91 -1.67 10.10 7.57
N ASN A 92 -2.30 9.50 6.58
CA ASN A 92 -1.73 8.41 5.79
C ASN A 92 -1.68 8.80 4.31
N VAL A 93 -0.51 8.67 3.68
CA VAL A 93 -0.32 8.95 2.25
C VAL A 93 0.28 7.72 1.61
N VAL A 94 -0.33 7.19 0.55
CA VAL A 94 0.19 6.03 -0.20
C VAL A 94 0.48 6.38 -1.65
N PHE A 95 1.64 5.94 -2.11
CA PHE A 95 2.09 6.01 -3.49
C PHE A 95 2.23 4.59 -4.04
N ASP A 96 1.43 4.25 -5.05
CA ASP A 96 1.32 2.88 -5.56
C ASP A 96 1.12 2.85 -7.09
N PRO A 97 2.10 2.42 -7.91
CA PRO A 97 3.43 1.95 -7.55
C PRO A 97 4.53 3.04 -7.63
N TYR A 98 5.72 2.72 -7.11
CA TYR A 98 6.94 3.53 -7.26
C TYR A 98 7.30 3.85 -8.72
N ASN A 99 7.11 2.89 -9.64
CA ASN A 99 7.55 3.01 -11.04
C ASN A 99 6.90 4.22 -11.77
N GLU A 100 5.67 4.55 -11.40
CA GLU A 100 4.94 5.71 -11.93
C GLU A 100 5.57 7.04 -11.53
N ILE A 101 6.29 7.06 -10.40
CA ILE A 101 7.05 8.23 -9.93
C ILE A 101 8.45 8.24 -10.56
N GLU A 102 9.07 7.06 -10.73
CA GLU A 102 10.36 6.91 -11.40
C GLU A 102 10.34 7.48 -12.82
N ALA A 103 9.21 7.42 -13.52
CA ALA A 103 9.05 8.00 -14.84
C ALA A 103 9.36 9.52 -14.91
N SER A 104 9.39 10.22 -13.76
CA SER A 104 9.81 11.63 -13.63
C SER A 104 11.31 11.82 -13.35
N ARG A 105 12.12 10.76 -13.35
CA ARG A 105 13.55 10.80 -13.01
C ARG A 105 14.31 11.68 -14.02
N PRO A 106 15.13 12.64 -13.55
CA PRO A 106 15.95 13.47 -14.42
C PRO A 106 16.98 12.68 -15.23
N ASP A 107 17.24 13.14 -16.45
CA ASP A 107 18.34 12.63 -17.28
C ASP A 107 19.67 12.74 -16.53
N LYS A 108 20.48 11.68 -16.59
CA LYS A 108 21.80 11.52 -15.91
C LYS A 108 21.75 11.25 -14.40
N MET A 109 20.57 11.17 -13.79
CA MET A 109 20.44 10.69 -12.41
C MET A 109 20.32 9.17 -12.39
N THR A 110 21.13 8.48 -11.58
CA THR A 110 20.96 7.04 -11.42
C THR A 110 19.69 6.73 -10.64
N GLU A 111 19.12 5.54 -10.86
CA GLU A 111 17.93 5.11 -10.13
C GLU A 111 18.16 5.08 -8.60
N THR A 112 19.32 4.60 -8.18
CA THR A 112 19.69 4.53 -6.77
C THR A 112 19.78 5.92 -6.13
N GLU A 113 20.34 6.92 -6.83
CA GLU A 113 20.34 8.30 -6.35
C GLU A 113 18.93 8.87 -6.27
N PHE A 114 18.09 8.59 -7.28
CA PHE A 114 16.69 9.03 -7.30
C PHE A 114 15.91 8.47 -6.12
N VAL A 115 15.94 7.16 -5.91
CA VAL A 115 15.31 6.48 -4.76
C VAL A 115 15.81 7.04 -3.43
N SER A 116 17.13 7.25 -3.31
CA SER A 116 17.76 7.85 -2.12
C SER A 116 17.18 9.23 -1.78
N GLN A 117 17.01 10.10 -2.78
CA GLN A 117 16.42 11.42 -2.60
C GLN A 117 14.92 11.35 -2.34
N LEU A 118 14.20 10.50 -3.07
CA LEU A 118 12.77 10.25 -2.91
C LEU A 118 12.45 9.86 -1.47
N ILE A 119 13.13 8.84 -0.92
CA ILE A 119 12.94 8.41 0.48
C ILE A 119 13.21 9.57 1.45
N SER A 120 14.25 10.37 1.18
CA SER A 120 14.60 11.50 2.05
C SER A 120 13.51 12.58 2.05
N LYS A 121 12.92 12.88 0.89
CA LYS A 121 11.79 13.81 0.75
C LYS A 121 10.54 13.28 1.46
N CYS A 122 10.17 12.02 1.26
CA CYS A 122 9.04 11.39 1.94
C CYS A 122 9.20 11.38 3.47
N LYS A 123 10.39 11.04 3.97
CA LYS A 123 10.68 11.07 5.42
C LYS A 123 10.61 12.49 5.98
N ARG A 124 11.11 13.49 5.25
CA ARG A 124 11.01 14.90 5.66
C ARG A 124 9.54 15.33 5.73
N PHE A 125 8.75 14.98 4.72
CA PHE A 125 7.31 15.26 4.69
C PHE A 125 6.60 14.61 5.88
N GLY A 126 6.81 13.31 6.11
CA GLY A 126 6.17 12.58 7.21
C GLY A 126 6.48 13.18 8.58
N LYS A 127 7.73 13.62 8.81
CA LYS A 127 8.11 14.32 10.05
C LYS A 127 7.49 15.70 10.19
N LEU A 128 7.44 16.48 9.10
CA LEU A 128 6.95 17.85 9.12
C LEU A 128 5.43 17.92 9.32
N HIS A 129 4.71 16.93 8.78
CA HIS A 129 3.26 16.91 8.72
C HIS A 129 2.61 15.86 9.63
N ASP A 130 3.42 15.17 10.45
CA ASP A 130 2.98 14.07 11.31
C ASP A 130 2.18 13.01 10.53
N CYS A 131 2.75 12.54 9.42
CA CYS A 131 2.09 11.63 8.48
C CYS A 131 2.93 10.37 8.26
N THR A 132 2.25 9.25 8.04
CA THR A 132 2.86 8.03 7.52
C THR A 132 2.80 8.06 5.99
N VAL A 133 3.96 7.92 5.36
CA VAL A 133 4.08 7.79 3.89
C VAL A 133 4.41 6.35 3.54
N TRP A 134 3.53 5.75 2.74
CA TRP A 134 3.62 4.39 2.23
C TRP A 134 4.08 4.44 0.77
N MET A 135 5.04 3.59 0.42
CA MET A 135 5.49 3.40 -0.96
C MET A 135 5.33 1.93 -1.30
N VAL A 136 4.58 1.63 -2.36
CA VAL A 136 4.43 0.28 -2.87
C VAL A 136 5.44 0.06 -3.99
N ILE A 137 6.21 -1.03 -3.87
CA ILE A 137 7.34 -1.33 -4.74
C ILE A 137 7.22 -2.80 -5.13
N HIS A 138 7.26 -3.07 -6.42
CA HIS A 138 7.34 -4.44 -6.92
C HIS A 138 8.75 -5.00 -6.73
N PRO A 139 8.88 -6.30 -6.41
CA PRO A 139 10.17 -6.95 -6.44
C PRO A 139 10.71 -7.00 -7.87
N THR A 140 12.03 -7.12 -7.98
CA THR A 140 12.68 -7.56 -9.22
C THR A 140 12.24 -8.99 -9.57
N LYS A 141 12.50 -9.43 -10.81
CA LYS A 141 12.22 -10.81 -11.21
C LYS A 141 13.04 -11.78 -10.33
N LEU A 142 12.35 -12.49 -9.44
CA LEU A 142 12.94 -13.49 -8.57
C LEU A 142 13.20 -14.78 -9.36
N LYS A 143 14.22 -15.52 -8.97
CA LYS A 143 14.41 -16.90 -9.46
C LYS A 143 13.51 -17.82 -8.64
N ALA A 144 12.72 -18.65 -9.33
CA ALA A 144 11.94 -19.68 -8.67
C ALA A 144 12.83 -20.59 -7.81
N THR A 145 12.26 -21.11 -6.72
CA THR A 145 12.90 -22.14 -5.91
C THR A 145 13.05 -23.45 -6.69
N GLU A 146 13.80 -24.42 -6.15
CA GLU A 146 13.94 -25.74 -6.77
C GLU A 146 12.59 -26.43 -7.00
N ASP A 147 11.63 -26.19 -6.10
CA ASP A 147 10.25 -26.68 -6.20
C ASP A 147 9.37 -25.87 -7.17
N GLY A 148 9.93 -24.91 -7.89
CA GLY A 148 9.23 -24.09 -8.88
C GLY A 148 8.35 -22.97 -8.29
N LYS A 149 8.40 -22.73 -6.98
CA LYS A 149 7.63 -21.67 -6.31
C LYS A 149 8.34 -20.32 -6.40
N ASP A 150 7.57 -19.25 -6.46
CA ASP A 150 8.13 -17.92 -6.26
C ASP A 150 8.61 -17.78 -4.81
N PRO A 151 9.89 -17.42 -4.59
CA PRO A 151 10.40 -17.25 -3.24
C PRO A 151 9.79 -16.02 -2.58
N VAL A 152 9.74 -16.02 -1.25
CA VAL A 152 9.37 -14.84 -0.47
C VAL A 152 10.43 -13.76 -0.70
N PRO A 153 10.08 -12.58 -1.24
CA PRO A 153 11.06 -11.54 -1.48
C PRO A 153 11.64 -11.01 -0.16
N SER A 154 12.93 -10.77 -0.15
CA SER A 154 13.58 -9.92 0.84
C SER A 154 13.39 -8.45 0.46
N LEU A 155 13.64 -7.56 1.42
CA LEU A 155 13.63 -6.13 1.16
C LEU A 155 14.82 -5.67 0.27
N TYR A 156 15.80 -6.54 0.01
CA TYR A 156 16.87 -6.28 -0.96
C TYR A 156 16.50 -6.66 -2.39
N ASP A 157 15.42 -7.43 -2.56
CA ASP A 157 14.94 -7.85 -3.89
C ASP A 157 14.02 -6.81 -4.53
N LEU A 158 13.70 -5.72 -3.83
CA LEU A 158 12.89 -4.62 -4.32
C LEU A 158 13.55 -3.92 -5.51
N ALA A 159 12.78 -3.64 -6.56
CA ALA A 159 13.29 -2.99 -7.76
C ALA A 159 13.89 -1.60 -7.46
N GLY A 160 14.93 -1.27 -8.23
CA GLY A 160 15.56 0.04 -8.28
C GLY A 160 16.67 0.32 -7.28
N SER A 161 16.54 -0.05 -6.00
CA SER A 161 17.62 0.21 -5.03
C SER A 161 17.51 -0.55 -3.71
N ALA A 162 18.65 -1.02 -3.20
CA ALA A 162 18.79 -1.48 -1.81
C ALA A 162 18.50 -0.37 -0.77
N HIS A 163 18.41 0.90 -1.19
CA HIS A 163 18.04 2.00 -0.31
C HIS A 163 16.64 1.88 0.29
N TRP A 164 15.71 1.17 -0.34
CA TRP A 164 14.43 0.83 0.26
C TRP A 164 14.63 0.15 1.62
N ARG A 165 15.45 -0.92 1.65
CA ARG A 165 15.82 -1.59 2.90
C ARG A 165 16.67 -0.71 3.81
N ASN A 166 17.62 0.04 3.29
CA ASN A 166 18.58 0.75 4.15
C ASN A 166 17.96 1.96 4.85
N LYS A 167 17.09 2.71 4.17
CA LYS A 167 16.61 4.03 4.64
C LYS A 167 15.17 4.06 5.16
N ALA A 168 14.29 3.13 4.76
CA ALA A 168 12.91 3.08 5.26
C ALA A 168 12.86 2.83 6.78
N ASP A 169 11.84 3.35 7.45
CA ASP A 169 11.66 3.12 8.90
C ASP A 169 11.00 1.76 9.19
N ALA A 170 10.13 1.30 8.28
CA ALA A 170 9.53 -0.02 8.29
C ALA A 170 9.61 -0.64 6.88
N GLY A 171 9.55 -1.97 6.79
CA GLY A 171 9.49 -2.70 5.54
C GLY A 171 8.63 -3.95 5.71
N ILE A 172 7.56 -4.01 4.93
CA ILE A 172 6.56 -5.07 4.96
C ILE A 172 6.55 -5.75 3.60
N VAL A 173 6.56 -7.07 3.59
CA VAL A 173 6.44 -7.92 2.41
C VAL A 173 5.05 -8.56 2.43
N VAL A 174 4.33 -8.47 1.33
CA VAL A 174 3.08 -9.21 1.11
C VAL A 174 3.39 -10.33 0.13
N TYR A 175 3.19 -11.57 0.55
CA TYR A 175 3.46 -12.77 -0.25
C TYR A 175 2.21 -13.65 -0.29
N ARG A 176 1.84 -14.15 -1.47
CA ARG A 176 0.71 -15.06 -1.65
C ARG A 176 1.22 -16.45 -1.97
N ASP A 177 0.91 -17.41 -1.11
CA ASP A 177 1.02 -18.83 -1.44
C ASP A 177 -0.30 -19.25 -2.09
N TYR A 178 -0.26 -19.48 -3.40
CA TYR A 178 -1.43 -19.88 -4.17
C TYR A 178 -1.85 -21.34 -3.91
N GLU A 179 -0.92 -22.22 -3.56
CA GLU A 179 -1.23 -23.62 -3.25
C GLU A 179 -1.95 -23.73 -1.90
N ARG A 180 -1.46 -23.01 -0.89
CA ARG A 180 -2.10 -22.98 0.44
C ARG A 180 -3.31 -22.06 0.48
N GLY A 181 -3.51 -21.21 -0.52
CA GLY A 181 -4.57 -20.20 -0.50
C GLY A 181 -4.38 -19.14 0.59
N GLN A 182 -3.15 -18.92 1.05
CA GLN A 182 -2.80 -18.04 2.18
C GLN A 182 -1.96 -16.86 1.74
N THR A 183 -2.19 -15.70 2.36
CA THR A 183 -1.39 -14.49 2.18
C THR A 183 -0.60 -14.20 3.44
N PHE A 184 0.71 -14.09 3.32
CA PHE A 184 1.61 -13.73 4.39
C PHE A 184 1.89 -12.23 4.33
N VAL A 185 1.68 -11.54 5.46
CA VAL A 185 2.11 -10.15 5.66
C VAL A 185 3.27 -10.17 6.64
N ILE A 186 4.46 -9.87 6.15
CA ILE A 186 5.71 -10.09 6.87
C ILE A 186 6.42 -8.75 7.10
N ALA A 187 6.44 -8.29 8.36
CA ALA A 187 7.24 -7.16 8.79
C ALA A 187 8.72 -7.57 8.86
N LYS A 188 9.45 -7.41 7.74
CA LYS A 188 10.89 -7.72 7.61
C LYS A 188 11.79 -6.65 8.24
N LYS A 189 11.28 -5.44 8.48
CA LYS A 189 12.01 -4.36 9.17
C LYS A 189 11.06 -3.49 9.97
N ILE A 190 11.41 -3.21 11.22
CA ILE A 190 10.84 -2.14 12.05
C ILE A 190 12.00 -1.44 12.75
N ARG A 191 12.09 -0.11 12.64
CA ARG A 191 13.09 0.72 13.33
C ARG A 191 12.56 1.11 14.71
N ARG A 192 13.47 1.29 15.69
CA ARG A 192 13.14 1.65 17.09
C ARG A 192 12.22 0.62 17.78
N GLN A 193 12.56 -0.66 17.66
CA GLN A 193 11.88 -1.70 18.43
C GLN A 193 12.25 -1.59 19.92
N PRO A 194 11.34 -1.94 20.84
CA PRO A 194 9.95 -2.37 20.61
C PRO A 194 8.95 -1.22 20.47
N ILE A 195 9.39 0.04 20.63
CA ILE A 195 8.52 1.23 20.71
C ILE A 195 7.61 1.37 19.48
N CYS A 196 8.13 1.10 18.28
CA CYS A 196 7.39 1.20 17.02
C CYS A 196 6.86 -0.16 16.52
N GLY A 197 6.80 -1.17 17.38
CA GLY A 197 6.41 -2.55 17.03
C GLY A 197 7.60 -3.51 16.90
N MET A 198 7.31 -4.70 16.39
CA MET A 198 8.27 -5.80 16.25
C MET A 198 8.21 -6.41 14.85
N VAL A 199 9.29 -7.06 14.45
CA VAL A 199 9.30 -7.90 13.24
C VAL A 199 8.53 -9.20 13.45
N GLY A 200 8.03 -9.78 12.36
CA GLY A 200 7.26 -11.02 12.38
C GLY A 200 6.34 -11.12 11.18
N SER A 201 5.52 -12.16 11.16
CA SER A 201 4.53 -12.41 10.11
C SER A 201 3.16 -12.69 10.72
N VAL A 202 2.13 -12.44 9.92
CA VAL A 202 0.74 -12.83 10.18
C VAL A 202 0.18 -13.39 8.88
N ARG A 203 -0.68 -14.41 8.97
CA ARG A 203 -1.34 -15.02 7.82
C ARG A 203 -2.75 -14.48 7.66
N PHE A 204 -3.16 -14.33 6.41
CA PHE A 204 -4.46 -13.86 5.99
C PHE A 204 -5.06 -14.79 4.94
N GLU A 205 -6.38 -14.86 4.93
CA GLU A 205 -7.16 -15.47 3.86
C GLU A 205 -7.89 -14.37 3.09
N PHE A 206 -7.96 -14.52 1.77
CA PHE A 206 -8.74 -13.61 0.93
C PHE A 206 -10.16 -14.14 0.80
N VAL A 207 -11.11 -13.42 1.36
CA VAL A 207 -12.55 -13.68 1.20
C VAL A 207 -12.98 -12.99 -0.08
N GLY A 208 -13.01 -13.74 -1.19
CA GLY A 208 -13.29 -13.19 -2.53
C GLY A 208 -14.65 -12.52 -2.65
N VAL A 209 -15.65 -13.03 -1.93
CA VAL A 209 -17.01 -12.46 -1.88
C VAL A 209 -17.00 -11.01 -1.36
N ASP A 210 -16.26 -10.77 -0.28
CA ASP A 210 -16.21 -9.46 0.38
C ASP A 210 -15.06 -8.58 -0.14
N ARG A 211 -14.18 -9.14 -0.98
CA ARG A 211 -12.89 -8.58 -1.40
C ARG A 211 -12.01 -8.13 -0.23
N ARG A 212 -12.05 -8.88 0.87
CA ARG A 212 -11.32 -8.55 2.11
C ARG A 212 -10.30 -9.63 2.47
N PHE A 213 -9.19 -9.18 3.03
CA PHE A 213 -8.28 -10.05 3.74
C PHE A 213 -8.71 -10.17 5.20
N VAL A 214 -8.87 -11.38 5.68
CA VAL A 214 -9.18 -11.69 7.08
C VAL A 214 -7.96 -12.35 7.71
N ALA A 215 -7.52 -11.84 8.86
CA ALA A 215 -6.39 -12.43 9.58
C ALA A 215 -6.78 -13.81 10.11
N ILE A 216 -5.92 -14.80 9.91
CA ILE A 216 -6.06 -16.10 10.55
C ILE A 216 -5.75 -15.90 12.04
N PRO A 217 -6.68 -16.23 12.96
CA PRO A 217 -6.45 -16.09 14.40
C PRO A 217 -5.18 -16.81 14.85
N ASP A 218 -4.47 -16.22 15.80
CA ASP A 218 -3.25 -16.78 16.41
C ASP A 218 -2.15 -17.19 15.42
N SER A 219 -2.16 -16.62 14.22
CA SER A 219 -1.18 -16.93 13.17
C SER A 219 0.12 -16.13 13.25
N TYR A 220 0.28 -15.28 14.27
CA TYR A 220 1.51 -14.49 14.43
C TYR A 220 2.72 -15.40 14.63
N GLN A 221 3.77 -15.19 13.85
CA GLN A 221 5.05 -15.86 14.00
C GLN A 221 6.19 -14.84 14.07
N PRO A 222 7.17 -15.00 14.98
CA PRO A 222 8.39 -14.21 14.97
C PRO A 222 9.14 -14.38 13.64
N LEU A 223 9.86 -13.34 13.23
CA LEU A 223 10.66 -13.39 12.01
C LEU A 223 11.75 -14.49 12.11
N GLY A 224 11.90 -15.29 11.05
CA GLY A 224 12.80 -16.45 10.97
C GLY A 224 12.18 -17.76 11.46
N LYS A 225 10.92 -17.76 11.91
CA LYS A 225 10.16 -18.95 12.32
C LYS A 225 8.89 -19.14 11.50
N GLU A 226 8.80 -18.48 10.35
CA GLU A 226 7.61 -18.54 9.53
C GLU A 226 7.48 -19.93 8.89
N ASP A 227 6.27 -20.49 8.90
CA ASP A 227 5.92 -21.69 8.13
C ASP A 227 5.48 -21.25 6.73
N ILE A 228 6.48 -20.95 5.89
CA ILE A 228 6.31 -20.54 4.49
C ILE A 228 6.92 -21.60 3.58
#